data_AF-A0A7J8XQA2-F1
#
_entry.id   AF-A0A7J8XQA2-F1
#
_cell.length_a   1.000
_cell.length_b   1.000
_cell.length_c   1.000
_cell.angle_alpha   90.00
_cell.angle_beta   90.00
_cell.angle_gamma   90.00
#
_symmetry.space_group_name_H-M   'P 1'
#
loop_
_entity.id
_entity.type
_entity.pdbx_description
1 polymer ?
#
loop_
_entity_poly.entity_id
_entity_poly.type
_entity_poly.pdbx_seq_one_letter_code
_entity_poly.pdbx_strand_id
1 'polypeptide(L)'
;MIGGPLFRGISGGEKKRVSIGQEMLINPSLLLLDEPTSGLDSTTAQRILTTIKRLASGGRTVVTTIHQPSSRLYHMFDKVVLLSEGSPIYYGSASAALEYFSSIGFSTSMTVNPADLLLDLANGIGPDFIHSVEQVESTEQEQKSVKDALISAYEKNISTRLKAELCNSDVNSGMNAKEPSARNDKSEQWCTSWWHQFKVLLQRGVRERRYEAFNRLRIFQVISVAVLGGLLWWHTPASHISDRIALLFFFSVFWGFYPLYNA
;
A
#
# COMPACT_ATOMS: atom_id res chain seq x y z
N MET A 1 -20.87 1.31 2.28
CA MET A 1 -19.75 1.89 1.48
C MET A 1 -18.55 2.00 2.39
N ILE A 2 -17.32 1.95 1.84
CA ILE A 2 -16.07 2.01 2.63
C ILE A 2 -15.97 3.33 3.44
N GLY A 3 -16.67 4.38 3.00
CA GLY A 3 -16.62 5.71 3.62
C GLY A 3 -15.62 6.61 2.90
N GLY A 4 -15.89 7.90 2.90
CA GLY A 4 -15.06 8.93 2.30
C GLY A 4 -14.83 10.10 3.25
N PRO A 5 -14.14 11.17 2.82
CA PRO A 5 -13.84 12.33 3.67
C PRO A 5 -15.10 12.97 4.26
N LEU A 6 -16.20 12.96 3.49
CA LEU A 6 -17.48 13.58 3.87
C LEU A 6 -18.45 12.64 4.60
N PHE A 7 -18.26 11.31 4.48
CA PHE A 7 -19.21 10.33 5.01
C PHE A 7 -18.47 9.20 5.71
N ARG A 8 -18.74 9.04 7.01
CA ARG A 8 -18.21 7.94 7.81
C ARG A 8 -18.69 6.61 7.26
N GLY A 9 -17.76 5.71 6.95
CA GLY A 9 -18.04 4.34 6.52
C GLY A 9 -17.56 3.31 7.53
N ILE A 10 -16.96 2.24 7.03
CA ILE A 10 -16.40 1.16 7.85
C ILE A 10 -15.17 1.65 8.63
N SER A 11 -14.83 0.96 9.72
CA SER A 11 -13.64 1.26 10.51
C SER A 11 -12.34 1.11 9.70
N GLY A 12 -11.25 1.73 10.15
CA GLY A 12 -9.94 1.61 9.49
C GLY A 12 -9.47 0.15 9.36
N GLY A 13 -9.68 -0.65 10.40
CA GLY A 13 -9.35 -2.07 10.39
C GLY A 13 -10.19 -2.88 9.39
N GLU A 14 -11.48 -2.58 9.27
CA GLU A 14 -12.34 -3.17 8.24
C GLU A 14 -11.89 -2.76 6.83
N LYS A 15 -11.54 -1.49 6.63
CA LYS A 15 -11.02 -0.99 5.36
C LYS A 15 -9.73 -1.71 4.95
N LYS A 16 -8.80 -1.96 5.88
CA LYS A 16 -7.56 -2.70 5.59
C LYS A 16 -7.87 -4.17 5.25
N ARG A 17 -8.78 -4.83 5.98
CA ARG A 17 -9.21 -6.21 5.65
C ARG A 17 -9.87 -6.31 4.28
N VAL A 18 -10.71 -5.34 3.90
CA VAL A 18 -11.31 -5.27 2.56
C VAL A 18 -10.25 -5.09 1.48
N SER A 19 -9.26 -4.22 1.71
CA SER A 19 -8.13 -4.03 0.79
C SER A 19 -7.33 -5.32 0.57
N ILE A 20 -6.96 -6.01 1.65
CA ILE A 20 -6.29 -7.33 1.56
C ILE A 20 -7.18 -8.34 0.83
N GLY A 21 -8.48 -8.37 1.14
CA GLY A 21 -9.45 -9.24 0.47
C GLY A 21 -9.57 -9.00 -1.02
N GLN A 22 -9.44 -7.75 -1.48
CA GLN A 22 -9.43 -7.39 -2.90
C GLN A 22 -8.24 -8.02 -3.61
N GLU A 23 -7.04 -7.92 -3.03
CA GLU A 23 -5.82 -8.54 -3.59
C GLU A 23 -5.89 -10.08 -3.55
N MET A 24 -6.68 -10.65 -2.62
CA MET A 24 -6.91 -12.10 -2.57
C MET A 24 -7.85 -12.63 -3.65
N LEU A 25 -8.57 -11.77 -4.39
CA LEU A 25 -9.48 -12.22 -5.46
C LEU A 25 -8.74 -12.93 -6.60
N ILE A 26 -7.47 -12.59 -6.83
CA ILE A 26 -6.63 -13.24 -7.85
C ILE A 26 -5.87 -14.47 -7.31
N ASN A 27 -6.09 -14.84 -6.04
CA ASN A 27 -5.44 -15.96 -5.35
C ASN A 27 -3.90 -16.01 -5.56
N PRO A 28 -3.15 -14.95 -5.20
CA PRO A 28 -1.72 -14.88 -5.48
C PRO A 28 -0.92 -15.83 -4.58
N SER A 29 0.18 -16.38 -5.10
CA SER A 29 1.15 -17.18 -4.33
C SER A 29 2.10 -16.32 -3.49
N LEU A 30 2.36 -15.08 -3.94
CA LEU A 30 3.16 -14.06 -3.25
C LEU A 30 2.27 -12.85 -2.94
N LEU A 31 2.21 -12.46 -1.67
CA LEU A 31 1.48 -11.29 -1.20
C LEU A 31 2.44 -10.27 -0.60
N LEU A 32 2.45 -9.06 -1.16
CA LEU A 32 3.24 -7.93 -0.65
C LEU A 32 2.29 -6.97 0.07
N LEU A 33 2.59 -6.65 1.33
CA LEU A 33 1.76 -5.78 2.17
C LEU A 33 2.58 -4.61 2.70
N ASP A 34 2.14 -3.40 2.38
CA ASP A 34 2.75 -2.20 2.93
C ASP A 34 2.01 -1.75 4.19
N GLU A 35 2.73 -1.70 5.31
CA GLU A 35 2.31 -1.31 6.66
C GLU A 35 0.85 -1.71 6.99
N PRO A 36 0.53 -3.01 7.11
CA PRO A 36 -0.85 -3.46 7.30
C PRO A 36 -1.42 -3.13 8.68
N THR A 37 -0.58 -2.73 9.63
CA THR A 37 -0.97 -2.40 11.02
C THR A 37 -1.01 -0.90 11.30
N SER A 38 -0.60 -0.05 10.36
CA SER A 38 -0.55 1.41 10.55
C SER A 38 -1.94 2.01 10.76
N GLY A 39 -2.06 2.92 11.73
CA GLY A 39 -3.32 3.59 12.08
C GLY A 39 -4.38 2.70 12.77
N LEU A 40 -3.98 1.54 13.31
CA LEU A 40 -4.87 0.61 14.01
C LEU A 40 -4.52 0.51 15.49
N ASP A 41 -5.52 0.21 16.31
CA ASP A 41 -5.29 -0.18 17.71
C ASP A 41 -4.60 -1.55 17.78
N SER A 42 -3.94 -1.82 18.90
CA SER A 42 -3.16 -3.03 19.13
C SER A 42 -3.95 -4.33 18.91
N THR A 43 -5.23 -4.35 19.29
CA THR A 43 -6.07 -5.55 19.15
C THR A 43 -6.44 -5.81 17.69
N THR A 44 -6.77 -4.77 16.94
CA THR A 44 -7.07 -4.86 15.51
C THR A 44 -5.82 -5.21 14.70
N ALA A 45 -4.68 -4.61 15.01
CA ALA A 45 -3.39 -4.93 14.38
C ALA A 45 -3.04 -6.41 14.56
N GLN A 46 -3.20 -6.95 15.77
CA GLN A 46 -2.97 -8.37 16.03
C GLN A 46 -3.93 -9.28 15.25
N ARG A 47 -5.21 -8.92 15.13
CA ARG A 47 -6.19 -9.67 14.32
C ARG A 47 -5.80 -9.71 12.84
N ILE A 48 -5.33 -8.59 12.29
CA ILE A 48 -4.85 -8.52 10.91
C ILE A 48 -3.63 -9.42 10.72
N LEU A 49 -2.61 -9.30 11.58
CA LEU A 49 -1.42 -10.15 11.51
C LEU A 49 -1.72 -11.64 11.68
N THR A 50 -2.67 -12.00 12.54
CA THR A 50 -3.12 -13.39 12.69
C THR A 50 -3.74 -13.91 11.39
N THR A 51 -4.51 -13.07 10.71
CA THR A 51 -5.12 -13.42 9.42
C THR A 51 -4.04 -13.61 8.36
N ILE A 52 -3.06 -12.70 8.30
CA ILE A 52 -1.91 -12.78 7.38
C ILE A 52 -1.09 -14.04 7.66
N LYS A 53 -0.80 -14.34 8.93
CA LYS A 53 -0.08 -15.55 9.34
C LYS A 53 -0.80 -16.82 8.88
N ARG A 54 -2.13 -16.85 8.99
CA ARG A 54 -2.94 -17.98 8.49
C ARG A 54 -2.89 -18.11 6.96
N LEU A 55 -2.83 -16.99 6.24
CA LEU A 55 -2.63 -17.04 4.78
C LEU A 55 -1.26 -17.63 4.44
N ALA A 56 -0.22 -17.22 5.17
CA ALA A 56 1.13 -17.74 4.99
C ALA A 56 1.22 -19.25 5.32
N SER A 57 0.63 -19.68 6.43
CA SER A 57 0.57 -21.11 6.81
C SER A 57 -0.21 -21.95 5.81
N GLY A 58 -1.09 -21.34 5.00
CA GLY A 58 -1.79 -21.97 3.90
C GLY A 58 -0.96 -22.14 2.62
N GLY A 59 0.37 -21.95 2.67
CA GLY A 59 1.28 -22.15 1.55
C GLY A 59 1.55 -20.89 0.70
N ARG A 60 1.20 -19.70 1.19
CA ARG A 60 1.50 -18.43 0.51
C ARG A 60 2.76 -17.81 1.08
N THR A 61 3.55 -17.16 0.24
CA THR A 61 4.63 -16.29 0.70
C THR A 61 4.06 -14.91 0.97
N VAL A 62 4.26 -14.38 2.17
CA VAL A 62 3.85 -13.01 2.52
C VAL A 62 5.09 -12.21 2.89
N VAL A 63 5.25 -11.05 2.28
CA VAL A 63 6.25 -10.04 2.66
C VAL A 63 5.51 -8.82 3.14
N THR A 64 5.88 -8.30 4.30
CA THR A 64 5.24 -7.11 4.86
C THR A 64 6.26 -6.17 5.48
N THR A 65 6.04 -4.86 5.33
CA THR A 65 6.71 -3.81 6.11
C THR A 65 5.87 -3.55 7.37
N ILE A 66 6.51 -3.39 8.53
CA ILE A 66 5.83 -2.95 9.77
C ILE A 66 6.65 -1.87 10.46
N HIS A 67 6.00 -0.74 10.71
CA HIS A 67 6.53 0.33 11.54
C HIS A 67 6.33 0.00 13.02
N GLN A 68 7.42 -0.13 13.78
CA GLN A 68 7.43 -0.31 15.26
C GLN A 68 6.42 -1.34 15.80
N PRO A 69 6.58 -2.65 15.51
CA PRO A 69 5.69 -3.66 16.07
C PRO A 69 5.89 -3.80 17.59
N SER A 70 4.79 -3.99 18.31
CA SER A 70 4.88 -4.44 19.71
C SER A 70 5.58 -5.81 19.79
N SER A 71 6.22 -6.10 20.93
CA SER A 71 6.88 -7.39 21.20
C SER A 71 6.01 -8.61 20.85
N ARG A 72 4.71 -8.55 21.18
CA ARG A 72 3.76 -9.62 20.85
C ARG A 72 3.63 -9.86 19.35
N LEU A 73 3.61 -8.79 18.54
CA LEU A 73 3.52 -8.90 17.09
C LEU A 73 4.85 -9.38 16.49
N TYR A 74 5.98 -8.94 17.05
CA TYR A 74 7.31 -9.37 16.61
C TYR A 74 7.46 -10.89 16.61
N HIS A 75 6.99 -11.55 17.68
CA HIS A 75 7.05 -13.02 17.79
C HIS A 75 6.16 -13.78 16.79
N MET A 76 5.32 -13.11 16.00
CA MET A 76 4.51 -13.75 14.97
C MET A 76 5.27 -13.95 13.65
N PHE A 77 6.38 -13.24 13.45
CA PHE A 77 7.17 -13.30 12.21
C PHE A 77 8.03 -14.56 12.15
N ASP A 78 8.11 -15.18 10.97
CA ASP A 78 9.02 -16.30 10.72
C ASP A 78 10.44 -15.81 10.45
N LYS A 79 10.56 -14.77 9.63
CA LYS A 79 11.82 -14.15 9.24
C LYS A 79 11.72 -12.64 9.33
N VAL A 80 12.86 -11.99 9.57
CA VAL A 80 13.00 -10.53 9.62
C VAL A 80 14.12 -10.12 8.67
N VAL A 81 13.87 -9.08 7.89
CA VAL A 81 14.89 -8.30 7.18
C VAL A 81 14.96 -6.96 7.90
N LEU A 82 16.14 -6.56 8.35
CA LEU A 82 16.38 -5.25 8.93
C LEU A 82 17.25 -4.44 8.00
N LEU A 83 16.80 -3.22 7.69
CA LEU A 83 17.48 -2.29 6.79
C LEU A 83 17.90 -1.04 7.58
N SER A 84 19.09 -0.53 7.29
CA SER A 84 19.60 0.75 7.74
C SER A 84 20.06 1.54 6.52
N GLU A 85 19.45 2.71 6.28
CA GLU A 85 19.75 3.58 5.12
C GLU A 85 19.77 2.85 3.76
N GLY A 86 18.85 1.91 3.57
CA GLY A 86 18.74 1.10 2.35
C GLY A 86 19.69 -0.11 2.29
N SER A 87 20.58 -0.28 3.26
CA SER A 87 21.50 -1.41 3.37
C SER A 87 20.98 -2.46 4.36
N PRO A 88 21.00 -3.77 4.03
CA PRO A 88 20.62 -4.81 4.97
C PRO A 88 21.67 -4.95 6.07
N ILE A 89 21.20 -4.98 7.33
CA ILE A 89 22.04 -5.23 8.50
C ILE A 89 21.70 -6.56 9.19
N TYR A 90 20.54 -7.15 8.87
CA TYR A 90 20.17 -8.49 9.30
C TYR A 90 19.18 -9.14 8.33
N TYR A 91 19.35 -10.45 8.12
CA TYR A 91 18.34 -11.33 7.52
C TYR A 91 18.40 -12.68 8.22
N GLY A 92 17.25 -13.17 8.68
CA GLY A 92 17.19 -14.48 9.32
C GLY A 92 15.88 -14.73 10.04
N SER A 93 15.88 -15.74 10.90
CA SER A 93 14.73 -16.05 11.77
C SER A 93 14.48 -14.90 12.75
N ALA A 94 13.22 -14.51 12.95
CA ALA A 94 12.88 -13.46 13.93
C ALA A 94 13.39 -13.79 15.34
N SER A 95 13.37 -15.07 15.73
CA SER A 95 13.85 -15.54 17.04
C SER A 95 15.36 -15.44 17.22
N ALA A 96 16.14 -15.52 16.14
CA ALA A 96 17.61 -15.54 16.18
C ALA A 96 18.22 -14.13 16.08
N ALA A 97 17.42 -13.10 15.82
CA ALA A 97 17.91 -11.75 15.61
C ALA A 97 18.67 -11.22 16.84
N LEU A 98 18.09 -11.33 18.04
CA LEU A 98 18.72 -10.85 19.27
C LEU A 98 20.04 -11.56 19.58
N GLU A 99 20.11 -12.87 19.35
CA GLU A 99 21.33 -13.67 19.55
C GLU A 99 22.43 -13.23 18.57
N TYR A 100 22.06 -12.97 17.31
CA TYR A 100 22.99 -12.43 16.32
C TYR A 100 23.58 -11.10 16.76
N PHE A 101 22.75 -10.12 17.12
CA PHE A 101 23.25 -8.81 17.56
C PHE A 101 24.08 -8.90 18.84
N SER A 102 23.73 -9.80 19.75
CA SER A 102 24.55 -10.08 20.93
C SER A 102 25.93 -10.65 20.56
N SER A 103 26.01 -11.52 19.56
CA SER A 103 27.27 -12.14 19.11
C SER A 103 28.26 -11.16 18.47
N ILE A 104 27.76 -10.05 17.91
CA ILE A 104 28.58 -8.99 17.29
C ILE A 104 28.85 -7.82 18.25
N GLY A 105 28.52 -7.97 19.54
CA GLY A 105 28.82 -6.98 20.59
C GLY A 105 27.70 -5.98 20.89
N PHE A 106 26.52 -6.12 20.26
CA PHE A 106 25.34 -5.29 20.52
C PHE A 106 24.34 -6.02 21.42
N SER A 107 24.81 -6.48 22.59
CA SER A 107 23.97 -7.14 23.58
C SER A 107 23.22 -6.14 24.46
N THR A 108 21.96 -6.42 24.79
CA THR A 108 21.21 -5.68 25.81
C THR A 108 21.10 -6.48 27.10
N SER A 109 21.28 -5.84 28.25
CA SER A 109 21.07 -6.45 29.57
C SER A 109 19.60 -6.38 30.03
N MET A 110 18.79 -5.56 29.35
CA MET A 110 17.41 -5.26 29.72
C MET A 110 16.41 -6.05 28.89
N THR A 111 15.27 -6.40 29.49
CA THR A 111 14.13 -6.97 28.77
C THR A 111 13.43 -5.88 27.96
N VAL A 112 14.01 -5.54 26.81
CA VAL A 112 13.45 -4.56 25.87
C VAL A 112 12.63 -5.29 24.81
N ASN A 113 11.64 -4.60 24.23
CA ASN A 113 10.97 -5.09 23.05
C ASN A 113 12.01 -5.33 21.93
N PRO A 114 12.12 -6.55 21.37
CA PRO A 114 13.10 -6.85 20.33
C PRO A 114 12.99 -5.90 19.15
N ALA A 115 11.77 -5.55 18.73
CA ALA A 115 11.56 -4.67 17.59
C ALA A 115 12.12 -3.26 17.81
N ASP A 116 12.01 -2.74 19.03
CA ASP A 116 12.51 -1.40 19.37
C ASP A 116 14.03 -1.39 19.34
N LEU A 117 14.68 -2.40 19.94
CA LEU A 117 16.13 -2.57 19.87
C LEU A 117 16.63 -2.67 18.42
N LEU A 118 15.96 -3.45 17.58
CA LEU A 118 16.35 -3.59 16.18
C LEU A 118 16.25 -2.26 15.42
N LEU A 119 15.23 -1.45 15.71
CA LEU A 119 15.06 -0.13 15.09
C LEU A 119 16.09 0.89 15.61
N ASP A 120 16.42 0.84 16.90
CA ASP A 120 17.48 1.67 17.49
C ASP A 120 18.83 1.35 16.82
N LEU A 121 19.17 0.06 16.68
CA LEU A 121 20.37 -0.37 15.97
C LEU A 121 20.37 0.06 14.50
N ALA A 122 19.23 -0.04 13.81
CA ALA A 122 19.10 0.44 12.42
C ALA A 122 19.32 1.96 12.30
N ASN A 123 18.94 2.72 13.33
CA ASN A 123 19.19 4.16 13.42
C ASN A 123 20.61 4.50 13.92
N GLY A 124 21.44 3.50 14.24
CA GLY A 124 22.81 3.70 14.75
C GLY A 124 22.88 3.96 16.25
N ILE A 125 21.80 3.70 16.99
CA ILE A 125 21.73 3.80 18.44
C ILE A 125 22.09 2.44 19.04
N GLY A 126 23.29 2.33 19.60
CA GLY A 126 23.73 1.12 20.30
C GLY A 126 23.08 0.96 21.68
N PRO A 127 23.03 -0.26 22.25
CA PRO A 127 22.43 -0.51 23.56
C PRO A 127 23.15 0.25 24.70
N ASP A 128 24.44 0.55 24.55
CA ASP A 128 25.22 1.31 25.53
C ASP A 128 24.77 2.79 25.64
N PHE A 129 24.15 3.35 24.59
CA PHE A 129 23.65 4.74 24.59
C PHE A 129 22.41 4.96 25.46
N ILE A 130 21.63 3.90 25.73
CA ILE A 130 20.44 4.02 26.59
C ILE A 130 20.83 4.39 28.04
N HIS A 131 22.07 4.10 28.45
CA HIS A 131 22.60 4.47 29.76
C HIS A 131 23.13 5.91 29.87
N SER A 132 23.27 6.64 28.77
CA SER A 132 23.83 8.01 28.74
C SER A 132 22.85 9.00 28.12
N VAL A 133 21.75 9.29 28.80
CA VAL A 133 20.65 10.17 28.32
C VAL A 133 21.03 11.67 28.27
N GLU A 134 22.30 12.08 28.37
CA GLU A 134 22.64 13.51 28.61
C GLU A 134 23.63 14.22 27.66
N GLN A 135 24.12 13.68 26.54
CA GLN A 135 25.02 14.45 25.67
C GLN A 135 24.65 14.39 24.17
N VAL A 136 24.25 15.55 23.63
CA VAL A 136 23.58 15.73 22.32
C VAL A 136 24.52 16.24 21.21
N GLU A 137 25.83 16.42 21.45
CA GLU A 137 26.67 17.18 20.50
C GLU A 137 27.70 16.37 19.68
N SER A 138 27.80 15.03 19.83
CA SER A 138 28.72 14.17 19.02
C SER A 138 28.05 13.02 18.26
N THR A 139 26.72 13.05 18.14
CA THR A 139 25.89 11.87 17.84
C THR A 139 25.99 11.36 16.40
N GLU A 140 26.16 12.23 15.39
CA GLU A 140 26.05 11.81 13.99
C GLU A 140 27.22 10.93 13.51
N GLN A 141 28.44 11.25 13.95
CA GLN A 141 29.63 10.54 13.52
C GLN A 141 29.74 9.16 14.19
N GLU A 142 29.29 9.07 15.45
CA GLU A 142 29.18 7.79 16.18
C GLU A 142 28.06 6.92 15.61
N GLN A 143 26.88 7.48 15.32
CA GLN A 143 25.79 6.75 14.65
C GLN A 143 26.23 6.18 13.31
N LYS A 144 26.99 6.95 12.52
CA LYS A 144 27.53 6.49 11.25
C LYS A 144 28.53 5.33 11.43
N SER A 145 29.42 5.44 12.42
CA SER A 145 30.37 4.38 12.76
C SER A 145 29.66 3.08 13.15
N VAL A 146 28.60 3.15 13.97
CA VAL A 146 27.78 2.00 14.36
C VAL A 146 27.12 1.36 13.13
N LYS A 147 26.50 2.17 12.25
CA LYS A 147 25.88 1.67 11.02
C LYS A 147 26.90 0.97 10.11
N ASP A 148 28.08 1.56 9.91
CA ASP A 148 29.15 0.98 9.10
C ASP A 148 29.65 -0.35 9.69
N ALA A 149 29.75 -0.46 11.02
CA ALA A 149 30.11 -1.69 11.71
C ALA A 149 29.04 -2.78 11.53
N LEU A 150 27.75 -2.43 11.63
CA LEU A 150 26.63 -3.37 11.42
C LEU A 150 26.56 -3.88 9.98
N ILE A 151 26.74 -2.99 8.99
CA ILE A 151 26.79 -3.37 7.57
C ILE A 151 27.98 -4.30 7.30
N SER A 152 29.15 -3.97 7.84
CA SER A 152 30.35 -4.80 7.71
C SER A 152 30.17 -6.20 8.34
N ALA A 153 29.51 -6.26 9.51
CA ALA A 153 29.18 -7.52 10.17
C ALA A 153 28.19 -8.36 9.35
N TYR A 154 27.17 -7.73 8.75
CA TYR A 154 26.22 -8.39 7.86
C TYR A 154 26.91 -9.00 6.63
N GLU A 155 27.76 -8.23 5.94
CA GLU A 155 28.50 -8.71 4.77
C GLU A 155 29.40 -9.91 5.12
N LYS A 156 30.06 -9.87 6.28
CA LYS A 156 30.93 -10.97 6.72
C LYS A 156 30.16 -12.23 7.10
N ASN A 157 29.13 -12.09 7.93
CA ASN A 157 28.49 -13.23 8.60
C ASN A 157 27.28 -13.80 7.84
N ILE A 158 26.50 -12.94 7.18
CA ILE A 158 25.20 -13.30 6.60
C ILE A 158 25.26 -13.31 5.07
N SER A 159 25.79 -12.27 4.43
CA SER A 159 25.73 -12.14 2.96
C SER A 159 26.47 -13.28 2.25
N THR A 160 27.63 -13.69 2.77
CA THR A 160 28.45 -14.80 2.24
C THR A 160 27.68 -16.12 2.25
N ARG A 161 27.05 -16.43 3.39
CA ARG A 161 26.20 -17.61 3.55
C ARG A 161 24.98 -17.57 2.62
N LEU A 162 24.29 -16.44 2.54
CA LEU A 162 23.11 -16.30 1.67
C LEU A 162 23.45 -16.43 0.19
N LYS A 163 24.55 -15.82 -0.26
CA LYS A 163 25.04 -15.97 -1.64
C LYS A 163 25.32 -17.45 -1.95
N ALA A 164 25.91 -18.19 -1.02
CA ALA A 164 26.14 -19.62 -1.19
C ALA A 164 24.82 -20.43 -1.26
N GLU A 165 23.85 -20.14 -0.37
CA GLU A 165 22.54 -20.80 -0.38
C GLU A 165 21.76 -20.53 -1.68
N LEU A 166 21.80 -19.29 -2.19
CA LEU A 166 21.15 -18.91 -3.45
C LEU A 166 21.77 -19.61 -4.67
N CYS A 167 23.11 -19.58 -4.78
CA CYS A 167 23.81 -20.28 -5.87
C CYS A 167 23.52 -21.78 -5.90
N ASN A 168 23.43 -22.43 -4.73
CA ASN A 168 23.09 -23.85 -4.63
C ASN A 168 21.64 -24.15 -5.05
N SER A 169 20.71 -23.24 -4.76
CA SER A 169 19.29 -23.38 -5.13
C SER A 169 19.07 -23.28 -6.64
N ASP A 170 19.83 -22.43 -7.32
CA ASP A 170 19.76 -22.29 -8.79
C ASP A 170 20.27 -23.55 -9.50
N VAL A 171 21.36 -24.15 -9.00
CA VAL A 171 21.91 -25.41 -9.55
C VAL A 171 20.94 -26.58 -9.33
N ASN A 172 20.32 -26.70 -8.15
CA ASN A 172 19.34 -27.76 -7.86
C ASN A 172 18.04 -27.59 -8.65
N SER A 173 17.62 -26.35 -8.95
CA SER A 173 16.48 -26.10 -9.85
C SER A 173 16.81 -26.53 -11.28
N GLY A 174 18.07 -26.41 -11.73
CA GLY A 174 18.51 -26.84 -13.06
C GLY A 174 18.54 -28.36 -13.29
N MET A 175 18.71 -29.18 -12.24
CA MET A 175 18.77 -30.66 -12.37
C MET A 175 17.45 -31.39 -12.06
N ASN A 176 16.51 -30.77 -11.33
CA ASN A 176 15.21 -31.38 -10.98
C ASN A 176 14.00 -30.75 -11.69
N ALA A 177 14.18 -29.66 -12.43
CA ALA A 177 13.14 -29.18 -13.34
C ALA A 177 13.28 -29.89 -14.69
N LYS A 178 12.38 -30.84 -14.98
CA LYS A 178 11.94 -31.02 -16.37
C LYS A 178 11.60 -29.62 -16.88
N GLU A 179 12.36 -29.13 -17.85
CA GLU A 179 12.12 -27.85 -18.50
C GLU A 179 10.61 -27.71 -18.79
N PRO A 180 9.91 -26.71 -18.20
CA PRO A 180 8.75 -26.19 -18.87
C PRO A 180 9.29 -25.44 -20.08
N SER A 181 9.42 -26.19 -21.17
CA SER A 181 9.62 -25.71 -22.53
C SER A 181 8.93 -24.35 -22.72
N ALA A 182 9.71 -23.38 -23.19
CA ALA A 182 9.31 -22.01 -23.49
C ALA A 182 8.82 -21.21 -22.28
N ARG A 183 9.72 -20.39 -21.73
CA ARG A 183 9.35 -19.04 -21.24
C ARG A 183 8.61 -18.35 -22.38
N ASN A 184 7.30 -18.54 -22.39
CA ASN A 184 6.40 -17.74 -23.17
C ASN A 184 6.51 -16.36 -22.53
N ASP A 185 7.22 -15.47 -23.20
CA ASP A 185 7.25 -14.03 -22.98
C ASP A 185 5.86 -13.47 -23.30
N LYS A 186 4.84 -14.02 -22.63
CA LYS A 186 3.47 -13.57 -22.68
C LYS A 186 3.45 -12.31 -21.84
N SER A 187 3.77 -11.21 -22.52
CA SER A 187 3.31 -9.87 -22.21
C SER A 187 2.05 -9.93 -21.36
N GLU A 188 2.14 -9.32 -20.17
CA GLU A 188 1.10 -9.18 -19.15
C GLU A 188 -0.32 -9.34 -19.69
N GLN A 189 -0.81 -10.58 -19.72
CA GLN A 189 -2.08 -10.86 -20.35
C GLN A 189 -3.15 -10.64 -19.29
N TRP A 190 -3.84 -9.51 -19.37
CA TRP A 190 -5.01 -9.21 -18.55
C TRP A 190 -5.95 -10.41 -18.54
N CYS A 191 -6.39 -10.83 -17.36
CA CYS A 191 -7.26 -12.01 -17.19
C CYS A 191 -8.65 -11.86 -17.87
N THR A 192 -8.96 -10.68 -18.42
CA THR A 192 -10.28 -10.31 -18.94
C THR A 192 -10.19 -9.51 -20.24
N SER A 193 -11.25 -9.55 -21.05
CA SER A 193 -11.35 -8.77 -22.29
C SER A 193 -11.64 -7.29 -22.03
N TRP A 194 -11.24 -6.43 -22.97
CA TRP A 194 -11.45 -4.98 -22.90
C TRP A 194 -12.91 -4.59 -22.67
N TRP A 195 -13.85 -5.20 -23.40
CA TRP A 195 -15.29 -4.91 -23.26
C TRP A 195 -15.84 -5.29 -21.88
N HIS A 196 -15.31 -6.36 -21.28
CA HIS A 196 -15.70 -6.75 -19.94
C HIS A 196 -15.22 -5.71 -18.91
N GLN A 197 -13.95 -5.30 -19.01
CA GLN A 197 -13.39 -4.23 -18.17
C GLN A 197 -14.18 -2.93 -18.33
N PHE A 198 -14.46 -2.51 -19.56
CA PHE A 198 -15.25 -1.31 -19.85
C PHE A 198 -16.64 -1.38 -19.23
N LYS A 199 -17.38 -2.49 -19.43
CA LYS A 199 -18.73 -2.67 -18.87
C LYS A 199 -18.73 -2.61 -17.34
N VAL A 200 -17.77 -3.28 -16.70
CA VAL A 200 -17.65 -3.29 -15.23
C VAL A 200 -17.29 -1.91 -14.70
N LEU A 201 -16.31 -1.23 -15.31
CA LEU A 201 -15.90 0.12 -14.92
C LEU A 201 -17.02 1.14 -15.14
N LEU A 202 -17.76 1.05 -16.25
CA LEU A 202 -18.90 1.92 -16.54
C LEU A 202 -20.02 1.70 -15.51
N GLN A 203 -20.39 0.44 -15.24
CA GLN A 203 -21.42 0.12 -14.25
C GLN A 203 -21.01 0.57 -12.85
N ARG A 204 -19.74 0.39 -12.47
CA ARG A 204 -19.19 0.88 -11.19
C ARG A 204 -19.23 2.40 -11.13
N GLY A 205 -18.75 3.08 -12.18
CA GLY A 205 -18.70 4.54 -12.26
C GLY A 205 -20.08 5.17 -12.16
N VAL A 206 -21.09 4.62 -12.87
CA VAL A 206 -22.48 5.10 -12.76
C VAL A 206 -23.04 4.85 -11.35
N ARG A 207 -22.78 3.68 -10.76
CA ARG A 207 -23.28 3.33 -9.41
C ARG A 207 -22.67 4.20 -8.31
N GLU A 208 -21.41 4.59 -8.45
CA GLU A 208 -20.70 5.45 -7.51
C GLU A 208 -21.08 6.93 -7.70
N ARG A 209 -21.04 7.43 -8.94
CA ARG A 209 -21.30 8.84 -9.26
C ARG A 209 -22.77 9.23 -9.29
N ARG A 210 -23.73 8.29 -9.27
CA ARG A 210 -25.17 8.62 -9.33
C ARG A 210 -25.58 9.70 -8.33
N TYR A 211 -25.01 9.73 -7.14
CA TYR A 211 -25.40 10.68 -6.11
C TYR A 211 -24.84 12.09 -6.34
N GLU A 212 -23.71 12.20 -7.05
CA GLU A 212 -23.06 13.46 -7.40
C GLU A 212 -23.53 14.00 -8.75
N ALA A 213 -23.74 13.11 -9.72
CA ALA A 213 -24.29 13.43 -11.04
C ALA A 213 -25.76 13.83 -10.95
N PHE A 214 -26.57 13.11 -10.17
CA PHE A 214 -27.98 13.45 -9.93
C PHE A 214 -28.18 14.31 -8.67
N ASN A 215 -27.25 15.23 -8.41
CA ASN A 215 -27.43 16.19 -7.33
C ASN A 215 -28.68 17.04 -7.59
N ARG A 216 -29.58 17.10 -6.60
CA ARG A 216 -30.87 17.83 -6.71
C ARG A 216 -30.67 19.29 -7.12
N LEU A 217 -29.60 19.93 -6.64
CA LEU A 217 -29.25 21.31 -7.01
C LEU A 217 -28.92 21.45 -8.49
N ARG A 218 -28.13 20.52 -9.05
CA ARG A 218 -27.77 20.50 -10.48
C ARG A 218 -28.99 20.28 -11.36
N ILE A 219 -29.85 19.33 -10.98
CA ILE A 219 -31.11 19.06 -11.68
C ILE A 219 -32.00 20.31 -11.65
N PHE A 220 -32.14 20.95 -10.49
CA PHE A 220 -32.91 22.18 -10.36
C PHE A 220 -32.37 23.33 -11.22
N GLN A 221 -31.05 23.55 -11.24
CA GLN A 221 -30.41 24.55 -12.10
C GLN A 221 -30.71 24.31 -13.58
N VAL A 222 -30.55 23.08 -14.07
CA VAL A 222 -30.82 22.73 -15.48
C VAL A 222 -32.30 22.94 -15.82
N ILE A 223 -33.22 22.49 -14.95
CA ILE A 223 -34.66 22.71 -15.13
C ILE A 223 -34.98 24.20 -15.15
N SER A 224 -34.38 24.99 -14.25
CA SER A 224 -34.64 26.43 -14.16
C SER A 224 -34.19 27.16 -15.42
N VAL A 225 -32.99 26.88 -15.92
CA VAL A 225 -32.48 27.45 -17.18
C VAL A 225 -33.31 27.00 -18.37
N ALA A 226 -33.74 25.74 -18.42
CA ALA A 226 -34.61 25.23 -19.48
C ALA A 226 -35.98 25.92 -19.48
N VAL A 227 -36.59 26.14 -18.30
CA VAL A 227 -37.87 26.84 -18.16
C VAL A 227 -37.73 28.32 -18.55
N LEU A 228 -36.69 29.01 -18.07
CA LEU A 228 -36.44 30.41 -18.43
C LEU A 228 -36.17 30.58 -19.93
N GLY A 229 -35.37 29.70 -20.52
CA GLY A 229 -35.15 29.67 -21.97
C GLY A 229 -36.45 29.38 -22.73
N GLY A 230 -37.24 28.41 -22.29
CA GLY A 230 -38.55 28.09 -22.89
C GLY A 230 -39.54 29.26 -22.84
N LEU A 231 -39.54 30.03 -21.75
CA LEU A 231 -40.38 31.22 -21.60
C LEU A 231 -39.88 32.40 -22.45
N LEU A 232 -38.56 32.59 -22.57
CA LEU A 232 -37.97 33.73 -23.28
C LEU A 232 -38.18 33.63 -24.81
N TRP A 233 -38.12 32.42 -25.36
CA TRP A 233 -38.38 32.15 -26.79
C TRP A 233 -39.73 31.46 -27.03
N TRP A 234 -40.72 31.72 -26.16
CA TRP A 234 -42.04 31.14 -26.28
C TRP A 234 -42.73 31.58 -27.57
N HIS A 235 -43.23 30.62 -28.36
CA HIS A 235 -43.99 30.88 -29.60
C HIS A 235 -43.28 31.75 -30.68
N THR A 236 -41.95 31.70 -30.79
CA THR A 236 -41.22 32.44 -31.83
C THR A 236 -41.65 32.03 -33.26
N PRO A 237 -42.20 32.95 -34.08
CA PRO A 237 -42.67 32.65 -35.43
C PRO A 237 -41.55 32.16 -36.36
N ALA A 238 -41.90 31.42 -37.41
CA ALA A 238 -40.92 30.90 -38.37
C ALA A 238 -40.21 32.00 -39.18
N SER A 239 -40.80 33.20 -39.25
CA SER A 239 -40.24 34.37 -39.92
C SER A 239 -39.07 35.02 -39.15
N HIS A 240 -38.95 34.81 -37.84
CA HIS A 240 -37.92 35.43 -37.00
C HIS A 240 -36.68 34.52 -36.89
N ILE A 241 -35.82 34.57 -37.90
CA ILE A 241 -34.62 33.71 -38.00
C ILE A 241 -33.57 34.09 -36.94
N SER A 242 -33.39 35.38 -36.66
CA SER A 242 -32.41 35.86 -35.67
C SER A 242 -32.65 35.29 -34.28
N ASP A 243 -33.91 35.28 -33.83
CA ASP A 243 -34.29 34.77 -32.50
C ASP A 243 -34.08 33.25 -32.38
N ARG A 244 -34.26 32.51 -33.48
CA ARG A 244 -33.99 31.07 -33.55
C ARG A 244 -32.49 30.76 -33.51
N ILE A 245 -31.67 31.58 -34.17
CA ILE A 245 -30.21 31.46 -34.09
C ILE A 245 -29.75 31.76 -32.65
N ALA A 246 -30.29 32.78 -32.00
CA ALA A 246 -29.98 33.13 -30.62
C ALA A 246 -30.34 31.99 -29.64
N LEU A 247 -31.48 31.32 -29.83
CA LEU A 247 -31.89 30.15 -29.06
C LEU A 247 -30.87 28.99 -29.17
N LEU A 248 -30.48 28.64 -30.40
CA LEU A 248 -29.50 27.57 -30.65
C LEU A 248 -28.13 27.91 -30.08
N PHE A 249 -27.70 29.16 -30.23
CA PHE A 249 -26.46 29.66 -29.65
C PHE A 249 -26.47 29.55 -28.13
N PHE A 250 -27.56 29.99 -27.48
CA PHE A 250 -27.71 29.92 -26.02
C PHE A 250 -27.60 28.48 -25.50
N PHE A 251 -28.29 27.51 -26.11
CA PHE A 251 -28.19 26.11 -25.69
C PHE A 251 -26.82 25.49 -25.95
N SER A 252 -26.19 25.80 -27.08
CA SER A 252 -24.83 25.30 -27.38
C SER A 252 -23.81 25.84 -26.38
N VAL A 253 -23.89 27.12 -26.02
CA VAL A 253 -23.01 27.74 -25.02
C VAL A 253 -23.30 27.16 -23.64
N PHE A 254 -24.57 27.08 -23.22
CA PHE A 254 -24.92 26.53 -21.92
C PHE A 254 -24.38 25.11 -21.73
N TRP A 255 -24.64 24.20 -22.67
CA TRP A 255 -24.14 22.81 -22.57
C TRP A 255 -22.63 22.68 -22.74
N GLY A 256 -21.99 23.60 -23.48
CA GLY A 256 -20.53 23.64 -23.60
C GLY A 256 -19.84 24.09 -22.31
N PHE A 257 -20.39 25.09 -21.62
CA PHE A 257 -19.82 25.63 -20.37
C PHE A 257 -20.29 24.89 -19.11
N TYR A 258 -21.44 24.21 -19.14
CA TYR A 258 -22.00 23.52 -17.98
C TYR A 258 -21.05 22.51 -17.32
N PRO A 259 -20.30 21.67 -18.07
CA PRO A 259 -19.31 20.78 -17.48
C PRO A 259 -18.12 21.53 -16.84
N LEU A 260 -17.71 22.68 -17.38
CA LEU A 260 -16.55 23.44 -16.88
C LEU A 260 -16.78 24.02 -15.47
N TYR A 261 -18.01 24.43 -15.17
CA TYR A 261 -18.40 24.94 -13.84
C TYR A 261 -18.76 23.84 -12.83
N ASN A 262 -18.85 22.58 -13.29
CA ASN A 262 -19.27 21.43 -12.48
C ASN A 262 -18.20 20.32 -12.38
N ALA A 263 -17.04 20.50 -13.01
CA ALA A 263 -15.86 19.66 -12.86
C ALA A 263 -15.17 19.91 -11.51
#